data_AF-A0A0F9LY53-F1
#
_entry.id   AF-A0A0F9LY53-F1
#
_cell.length_a   1.000
_cell.length_b   1.000
_cell.length_c   1.000
_cell.angle_alpha   90.00
_cell.angle_beta   90.00
_cell.angle_gamma   90.00
#
_symmetry.space_group_name_H-M   'P 1'
#
loop_
_entity.id
_entity.type
_entity.pdbx_description
1 polymer ?
#
loop_
_entity_poly.entity_id
_entity_poly.type
_entity_poly.pdbx_seq_one_letter_code
_entity_poly.pdbx_strand_id
1 'polypeptide(L)'
;MAIASFQLDPNAVSLTDDQVIDKINAASIDITRPGCVDPPARPIEVGEIGTAELAAGAVNNTKADVTLAKDNLNAMADTARGYIKTEPITGEFPVINVQRDAVGLLDVDYDDVAIP
;
A
#
# COMPACT_ATOMS: atom_id res chain seq x y z
N MET A 1 32.44 5.80 54.99
CA MET A 1 32.78 5.41 53.60
C MET A 1 32.13 4.08 53.33
N ALA A 2 31.09 4.06 52.50
CA ALA A 2 30.53 2.81 52.00
C ALA A 2 31.32 2.43 50.74
N ILE A 3 31.87 1.21 50.70
CA ILE A 3 32.40 0.65 49.45
C ILE A 3 31.18 0.24 48.63
N ALA A 4 30.94 0.89 47.50
CA ALA A 4 29.96 0.44 46.54
C ALA A 4 30.48 -0.86 45.91
N SER A 5 29.79 -1.96 46.15
CA SER A 5 30.09 -3.23 45.51
C SER A 5 29.43 -3.27 44.12
N PHE A 6 30.24 -3.45 43.09
CA PHE A 6 29.77 -3.75 41.74
C PHE A 6 29.95 -5.24 41.50
N GLN A 7 28.85 -5.96 41.24
CA GLN A 7 28.90 -7.38 40.89
C GLN A 7 28.83 -7.50 39.37
N LEU A 8 29.92 -7.96 38.77
CA LEU A 8 29.89 -8.49 37.41
C LEU A 8 29.10 -9.80 37.41
N ASP A 9 28.26 -10.01 36.41
CA ASP A 9 27.53 -11.27 36.26
C ASP A 9 28.52 -12.44 36.10
N PRO A 10 28.58 -13.37 37.06
CA PRO A 10 29.51 -14.49 37.01
C PRO A 10 29.17 -15.50 35.92
N ASN A 11 27.98 -15.40 35.30
CA ASN A 11 27.53 -16.27 34.21
C ASN A 11 27.63 -15.59 32.84
N ALA A 12 28.29 -14.43 32.74
CA ALA A 12 28.45 -13.74 31.46
C ALA A 12 29.25 -14.61 30.47
N VAL A 13 28.68 -14.82 29.28
CA VAL A 13 29.30 -15.55 28.17
C VAL A 13 29.59 -14.60 27.03
N SER A 14 30.69 -14.85 26.29
CA SER A 14 30.96 -14.13 25.05
C SER A 14 29.92 -14.52 24.01
N LEU A 15 29.34 -13.54 23.34
CA LEU A 15 28.35 -13.72 22.29
C LEU A 15 28.94 -13.24 20.96
N THR A 16 28.57 -13.90 19.86
CA THR A 16 28.76 -13.34 18.53
C THR A 16 27.75 -12.23 18.27
N ASP A 17 27.99 -11.41 17.25
CA ASP A 17 27.10 -10.30 16.89
C ASP A 17 25.65 -10.76 16.68
N ASP A 18 25.44 -11.86 15.94
CA ASP A 18 24.11 -12.42 15.71
C ASP A 18 23.44 -12.91 17.01
N GLN A 19 24.21 -13.53 17.92
CA GLN A 19 23.68 -14.00 19.21
C GLN A 19 23.28 -12.85 20.13
N VAL A 20 23.92 -11.69 20.00
CA VAL A 20 23.50 -10.46 20.72
C VAL A 20 22.16 -9.97 20.18
N ILE A 21 22.02 -9.93 18.85
CA ILE A 21 20.79 -9.50 18.18
C ILE A 21 19.61 -10.41 18.56
N ASP A 22 19.81 -11.72 18.51
CA ASP A 22 18.78 -12.70 18.87
C ASP A 22 18.30 -12.55 20.31
N LYS A 23 19.23 -12.33 21.26
CA LYS A 23 18.87 -12.09 22.66
C LYS A 23 18.12 -10.77 22.87
N ILE A 24 18.49 -9.73 22.14
CA ILE A 24 17.79 -8.42 22.17
C ILE A 24 16.35 -8.61 21.68
N ASN A 25 16.16 -9.31 20.57
CA ASN A 25 14.84 -9.53 19.97
C ASN A 25 13.96 -10.46 20.80
N ALA A 26 14.55 -11.41 21.52
CA ALA A 26 13.83 -12.34 22.39
C ALA A 26 13.59 -11.79 23.81
N ALA A 27 14.09 -10.59 24.14
CA ALA A 27 13.91 -9.99 25.46
C ALA A 27 12.43 -9.65 25.68
N SER A 28 11.83 -10.24 26.72
CA SER A 28 10.44 -9.98 27.13
C SER A 28 10.29 -8.84 28.13
N ILE A 29 11.41 -8.29 28.60
CA ILE A 29 11.48 -7.12 29.47
C ILE A 29 11.99 -5.96 28.62
N ASP A 30 11.37 -4.80 28.74
CA ASP A 30 11.84 -3.59 28.08
C ASP A 30 13.31 -3.34 28.41
N ILE A 31 14.09 -3.06 27.37
CA ILE A 31 15.49 -2.68 27.53
C ILE A 31 15.50 -1.30 28.17
N THR A 32 15.68 -1.25 29.49
CA THR A 32 15.74 -0.02 30.30
C THR A 32 17.02 0.78 30.01
N ARG A 33 17.14 1.30 28.79
CA ARG A 33 18.17 2.29 28.48
C ARG A 33 17.79 3.61 29.15
N PRO A 34 18.72 4.35 29.77
CA PRO A 34 18.47 5.73 30.16
C PRO A 34 17.98 6.52 28.93
N GLY A 35 16.72 6.96 28.95
CA GLY A 35 16.06 7.65 27.84
C GLY A 35 15.07 6.81 27.00
N CYS A 36 14.92 5.51 27.24
CA CYS A 36 13.75 4.80 26.74
C CYS A 36 12.57 5.11 27.67
N VAL A 37 11.57 5.77 27.10
CA VAL A 37 10.31 6.05 27.78
C VAL A 37 9.36 4.89 27.49
N ASP A 38 8.74 4.36 28.55
CA ASP A 38 7.59 3.45 28.44
C ASP A 38 6.58 4.08 27.45
N PRO A 39 5.96 3.35 26.50
CA PRO A 39 5.02 3.92 25.54
C PRO A 39 3.93 4.87 26.09
N PRO A 40 3.39 4.72 27.32
CA PRO A 40 2.49 5.71 27.91
C PRO A 40 3.19 7.01 28.36
N ALA A 41 4.51 6.99 28.58
CA ALA A 41 5.29 8.16 28.99
C ALA A 41 5.71 9.06 27.81
N ARG A 42 5.61 8.57 26.57
CA ARG A 42 5.67 9.39 25.35
C ARG A 42 4.64 8.88 24.35
N PRO A 43 3.45 9.53 24.28
CA PRO A 43 2.46 9.21 23.26
C PRO A 43 3.10 9.21 21.88
N ILE A 44 2.73 8.22 21.06
CA ILE A 44 3.17 8.10 19.67
C ILE A 44 2.78 9.39 18.93
N GLU A 45 3.77 10.03 18.31
CA GLU A 45 3.55 11.28 17.59
C GLU A 45 3.10 11.05 16.15
N VAL A 46 2.54 12.08 15.52
CA VAL A 46 2.09 12.02 14.13
C VAL A 46 3.29 11.71 13.21
N GLY A 47 3.23 10.58 12.51
CA GLY A 47 4.28 10.10 11.61
C GLY A 47 5.10 8.92 12.15
N GLU A 48 4.87 8.53 13.41
CA GLU A 48 5.43 7.32 13.99
C GLU A 48 4.46 6.14 13.82
N ILE A 49 5.03 4.94 13.64
CA ILE A 49 4.27 3.70 13.43
C ILE A 49 4.09 2.99 14.77
N GLY A 50 2.85 2.82 15.22
CA GLY A 50 2.53 2.03 16.40
C GLY A 50 2.31 0.55 16.10
N THR A 51 2.09 -0.22 17.16
CA THR A 51 1.82 -1.67 17.07
C THR A 51 0.51 -1.99 16.36
N ALA A 52 -0.47 -1.07 16.41
CA ALA A 52 -1.72 -1.16 15.67
C ALA A 52 -1.52 -0.95 14.16
N GLU A 53 -0.64 -0.02 13.77
CA GLU A 53 -0.26 0.21 12.37
C GLU A 53 0.63 -0.92 11.80
N LEU A 54 1.40 -1.60 12.64
CA LEU A 54 2.17 -2.78 12.22
C LEU A 54 1.30 -4.04 12.08
N ALA A 55 0.17 -4.09 12.79
CA ALA A 55 -0.77 -5.19 12.70
C ALA A 55 -1.55 -5.13 11.38
N ALA A 56 -1.55 -6.24 10.65
CA ALA A 56 -2.27 -6.45 9.38
C ALA A 56 -1.81 -5.62 8.17
N GLY A 57 -0.49 -5.55 7.93
CA GLY A 57 0.02 -5.07 6.64
C GLY A 57 -0.30 -3.61 6.35
N ALA A 58 -0.53 -2.76 7.35
CA ALA A 58 -0.85 -1.36 7.10
C ALA A 58 0.35 -0.54 6.55
N VAL A 59 1.57 -1.06 6.69
CA VAL A 59 2.83 -0.47 6.19
C VAL A 59 3.26 -0.98 4.82
N ASN A 60 2.57 -1.95 4.23
CA ASN A 60 2.75 -2.27 2.82
C ASN A 60 1.62 -1.65 2.01
N ASN A 61 1.93 -1.17 0.81
CA ASN A 61 0.96 -0.58 -0.11
C ASN A 61 0.01 -1.64 -0.71
N THR A 62 -0.36 -2.69 0.03
CA THR A 62 -1.21 -3.78 -0.47
C THR A 62 -2.65 -3.31 -0.71
N LYS A 63 -3.07 -2.19 -0.11
CA LYS A 63 -4.34 -1.53 -0.42
C LYS A 63 -4.36 -0.84 -1.79
N ALA A 64 -3.20 -0.49 -2.35
CA ALA A 64 -3.13 0.05 -3.71
C ALA A 64 -3.26 -1.04 -4.78
N ASP A 65 -2.62 -2.21 -4.62
CA ASP A 65 -2.56 -3.17 -5.72
C ASP A 65 -3.89 -3.89 -6.00
N VAL A 66 -4.65 -4.27 -4.97
CA VAL A 66 -5.87 -5.09 -5.19
C VAL A 66 -7.11 -4.22 -5.41
N THR A 67 -7.24 -3.09 -4.72
CA THR A 67 -8.40 -2.21 -4.85
C THR A 67 -8.32 -1.36 -6.11
N LEU A 68 -7.16 -0.80 -6.49
CA LEU A 68 -7.07 -0.02 -7.73
C LEU A 68 -7.23 -0.90 -8.98
N ALA A 69 -6.67 -2.11 -8.99
CA ALA A 69 -6.86 -3.04 -10.10
C ALA A 69 -8.33 -3.46 -10.23
N LYS A 70 -9.00 -3.75 -9.10
CA LYS A 70 -10.43 -4.07 -9.08
C LYS A 70 -11.31 -2.87 -9.43
N ASP A 71 -10.96 -1.66 -9.00
CA ASP A 71 -11.68 -0.44 -9.32
C ASP A 71 -11.53 -0.09 -10.80
N ASN A 72 -10.34 -0.25 -11.37
CA ASN A 72 -10.12 -0.11 -12.82
C ASN A 72 -10.88 -1.16 -13.62
N LEU A 73 -10.89 -2.43 -13.17
CA LEU A 73 -11.65 -3.49 -13.81
C LEU A 73 -13.17 -3.26 -13.71
N ASN A 74 -13.66 -2.84 -12.55
CA ASN A 74 -15.06 -2.46 -12.34
C ASN A 74 -15.44 -1.24 -13.18
N ALA A 75 -14.51 -0.30 -13.38
CA ALA A 75 -14.70 0.89 -14.21
C ALA A 75 -14.75 0.57 -15.71
N MET A 76 -14.33 -0.62 -16.16
CA MET A 76 -14.51 -1.02 -17.57
C MET A 76 -15.99 -1.14 -17.93
N ALA A 77 -16.85 -1.58 -17.01
CA ALA A 77 -18.29 -1.65 -17.25
C ALA A 77 -18.99 -0.28 -17.12
N ASP A 78 -18.27 0.76 -16.70
CA ASP A 78 -18.83 2.09 -16.48
C ASP A 78 -18.82 2.91 -17.78
N THR A 79 -19.99 3.01 -18.41
CA THR A 79 -20.21 3.77 -19.64
C THR A 79 -20.12 5.28 -19.43
N ALA A 80 -20.22 5.80 -18.20
CA ALA A 80 -20.13 7.23 -17.93
C ALA A 80 -18.68 7.75 -17.94
N ARG A 81 -17.69 6.86 -17.72
CA ARG A 81 -16.25 7.21 -17.77
C ARG A 81 -15.63 7.08 -19.17
N GLY A 82 -16.34 6.46 -20.12
CA GLY A 82 -15.90 6.38 -21.53
C GLY A 82 -14.71 5.45 -21.80
N TYR A 83 -14.41 4.50 -20.91
CA TYR A 83 -13.29 3.57 -21.10
C TYR A 83 -13.55 2.49 -22.16
N ILE A 84 -14.82 2.19 -22.45
CA ILE A 84 -15.22 1.32 -23.56
C ILE A 84 -15.91 2.18 -24.61
N LYS A 85 -15.23 2.38 -25.75
CA LYS A 85 -15.82 2.93 -26.97
C LYS A 85 -16.76 1.88 -27.54
N THR A 86 -18.06 2.10 -27.42
CA THR A 86 -19.06 1.21 -28.00
C THR A 86 -19.25 1.59 -29.46
N GLU A 87 -18.64 0.83 -30.38
CA GLU A 87 -19.15 0.78 -31.75
C GLU A 87 -20.66 0.42 -31.67
N PRO A 88 -21.56 1.25 -32.21
CA PRO A 88 -22.98 1.16 -31.90
C PRO A 88 -23.58 -0.16 -32.42
N ILE A 89 -24.10 -1.00 -31.51
CA ILE A 89 -24.84 -2.23 -31.87
C ILE A 89 -26.34 -1.95 -32.02
N THR A 90 -26.86 -0.90 -31.35
CA THR A 90 -28.29 -0.51 -31.39
C THR A 90 -28.47 1.00 -31.21
N GLY A 91 -29.28 1.63 -32.08
CA GLY A 91 -29.63 3.06 -32.04
C GLY A 91 -29.20 3.82 -33.31
N GLU A 92 -29.65 5.07 -33.45
CA GLU A 92 -29.19 5.99 -34.50
C GLU A 92 -28.18 6.98 -33.91
N PHE A 93 -27.02 7.12 -34.55
CA PHE A 93 -25.94 8.00 -34.13
C PHE A 93 -25.51 8.90 -35.29
N PRO A 94 -25.20 10.19 -35.06
CA PRO A 94 -24.69 11.08 -36.10
C PRO A 94 -23.36 10.56 -36.68
N VAL A 95 -23.20 10.67 -38.00
CA VAL A 95 -21.92 10.37 -38.66
C VAL A 95 -21.01 11.58 -38.53
N ILE A 96 -19.82 11.39 -37.94
CA ILE A 96 -18.82 12.45 -37.78
C ILE A 96 -17.83 12.49 -38.93
N ASN A 97 -17.53 11.34 -39.54
CA ASN A 97 -16.58 11.24 -40.65
C ASN A 97 -16.88 10.02 -41.52
N VAL A 98 -16.56 10.15 -42.81
CA VAL A 98 -16.66 9.07 -43.79
C VAL A 98 -15.36 9.04 -44.58
N GLN A 99 -14.65 7.93 -44.50
CA GLN A 99 -13.34 7.78 -45.12
C GLN A 99 -13.17 6.40 -45.77
N ARG A 100 -12.02 6.20 -46.42
CA ARG A 100 -11.59 4.88 -46.84
C ARG A 100 -10.52 4.36 -45.89
N ASP A 101 -10.64 3.11 -45.48
CA ASP A 101 -9.61 2.46 -44.69
C ASP A 101 -8.34 2.17 -45.53
N ALA A 102 -7.31 1.64 -44.90
CA ALA A 102 -6.06 1.29 -45.56
C ALA A 102 -6.19 0.19 -46.64
N VAL A 103 -7.31 -0.54 -46.66
CA VAL A 103 -7.65 -1.58 -47.65
C VAL A 103 -8.55 -1.02 -48.75
N GLY A 104 -8.98 0.23 -48.63
CA GLY A 104 -9.85 0.93 -49.57
C GLY A 104 -11.34 0.67 -49.36
N LEU A 105 -11.74 0.04 -48.25
CA LEU A 105 -13.14 -0.15 -47.86
C LEU A 105 -13.72 1.12 -47.24
N LEU A 106 -15.04 1.23 -47.27
CA LEU A 106 -15.74 2.33 -46.64
C LEU A 106 -15.66 2.18 -45.11
N ASP A 107 -15.18 3.22 -44.45
CA ASP A 107 -15.13 3.34 -43.00
C ASP A 107 -15.94 4.57 -42.57
N VAL A 108 -16.74 4.40 -41.52
CA VAL A 108 -17.69 5.41 -41.04
C VAL A 108 -17.52 5.56 -39.54
N ASP A 109 -17.09 6.75 -39.13
CA ASP A 109 -16.99 7.12 -37.73
C ASP A 109 -18.33 7.72 -37.26
N TYR A 110 -18.85 7.22 -36.15
CA TYR A 110 -20.06 7.73 -35.51
C TYR A 110 -19.72 8.57 -34.26
N ASP A 111 -20.60 9.50 -33.92
CA ASP A 111 -20.58 10.21 -32.64
C ASP A 111 -20.92 9.24 -31.49
N ASP A 112 -20.46 9.54 -30.28
CA ASP A 112 -20.72 8.76 -29.07
C ASP A 112 -22.09 9.11 -28.44
N VAL A 113 -22.81 10.12 -28.97
CA VAL A 113 -24.14 10.55 -28.51
C VAL A 113 -25.24 10.10 -29.48
N ALA A 114 -26.22 9.36 -28.98
CA ALA A 114 -27.37 8.91 -29.77
C ALA A 114 -28.33 10.07 -30.11
N ILE A 115 -29.00 9.94 -31.26
CA ILE A 115 -30.11 10.84 -31.63
C ILE A 115 -31.33 10.47 -30.77
N PRO A 116 -31.99 11.44 -30.09
CA PRO A 116 -33.16 11.21 -29.25
C PRO A 116 -34.37 10.62 -29.98
#